data_AF-A0A0H5S124-F1
#
_entry.id   AF-A0A0H5S124-F1
#
_cell.length_a   1.000
_cell.length_b   1.000
_cell.length_c   1.000
_cell.angle_alpha   90.00
_cell.angle_beta   90.00
_cell.angle_gamma   90.00
#
_symmetry.space_group_name_H-M   'P 1'
#
loop_
_entity.id
_entity.type
_entity.pdbx_description
1 polymer ?
#
loop_
_entity_poly.entity_id
_entity_poly.type
_entity_poly.pdbx_seq_one_letter_code
_entity_poly.pdbx_strand_id
1 'polypeptide(L)'
;IIVGSERSIYSGLNVRQKIEKIAAAKFHDIVQHRFFGHIPPIIFANIIARCDLNVEKEINAVDAAIIWIWQQEKPLINSALIFSRIRSAFLSDGDHNSIQERLKTLPNGEKMIPFIMTTLTSTFCRRCCTIKEHIDKGLVRCGIPKPSNDTTIDLHKLPLSGKLSIKQCMFSSIFHIITFFL
;
A
#
# COMPACT_ATOMS: atom_id res chain seq x y z
N ILE A 1 -3.85 16.63 -40.25
CA ILE A 1 -2.68 16.43 -39.38
C ILE A 1 -3.02 17.10 -38.04
N ILE A 2 -3.39 16.31 -37.02
CA ILE A 2 -3.63 16.85 -35.67
C ILE A 2 -2.28 16.90 -34.97
N VAL A 3 -1.60 18.04 -35.07
CA VAL A 3 -0.37 18.33 -34.31
C VAL A 3 -0.80 19.10 -33.06
N GLY A 4 -1.01 18.42 -31.93
CA GLY A 4 -1.42 19.14 -30.71
C GLY A 4 -1.58 18.34 -29.42
N SER A 5 -1.56 17.00 -29.44
CA SER A 5 -1.85 16.20 -28.24
C SER A 5 -0.61 15.78 -27.45
N GLU A 6 0.58 15.72 -28.05
CA GLU A 6 1.74 15.10 -27.41
C GLU A 6 2.32 15.95 -26.27
N ARG A 7 2.48 17.27 -26.47
CA ARG A 7 3.14 18.15 -25.46
C ARG A 7 2.35 18.28 -24.15
N SER A 8 1.02 18.20 -24.17
CA SER A 8 0.20 18.30 -22.93
C SER A 8 0.16 16.98 -22.15
N ILE A 9 0.23 15.84 -22.84
CA ILE A 9 0.32 14.52 -22.21
C ILE A 9 1.68 14.35 -21.53
N TYR A 10 2.77 14.76 -22.20
CA TYR A 10 4.11 14.72 -21.62
C TYR A 10 4.25 15.64 -20.39
N SER A 11 3.67 16.85 -20.42
CA SER A 11 3.70 17.74 -19.26
C SER A 11 2.90 17.18 -18.08
N GLY A 12 1.72 16.60 -18.34
CA GLY A 12 0.90 15.93 -17.32
C GLY A 12 1.61 14.72 -16.67
N LEU A 13 2.27 13.88 -17.47
CA LEU A 13 3.06 12.74 -16.96
C LEU A 13 4.23 13.19 -16.08
N ASN A 14 4.96 14.23 -16.49
CA ASN A 14 6.08 14.77 -15.73
C ASN A 14 5.63 15.38 -14.39
N VAL A 15 4.48 16.07 -14.36
CA VAL A 15 3.91 16.59 -13.11
C VAL A 15 3.50 15.45 -12.19
N ARG A 16 2.84 14.41 -12.71
CA ARG A 16 2.46 13.23 -11.92
C ARG A 16 3.68 12.56 -11.28
N GLN A 17 4.75 12.33 -12.04
CA GLN A 17 5.97 11.73 -11.51
C GLN A 17 6.62 12.56 -10.40
N LYS A 18 6.59 13.90 -10.53
CA LYS A 18 7.07 14.81 -9.47
C LYS A 18 6.22 14.70 -8.21
N ILE A 19 4.89 14.67 -8.33
CA ILE A 19 3.97 14.51 -7.21
C ILE A 19 4.21 13.15 -6.52
N GLU A 20 4.28 12.07 -7.29
CA GLU A 20 4.55 10.72 -6.77
C GLU A 20 5.91 10.64 -6.05
N LYS A 21 6.94 11.33 -6.55
CA LYS A 21 8.24 11.43 -5.89
C LYS A 21 8.18 12.17 -4.56
N ILE A 22 7.51 13.33 -4.52
CA ILE A 22 7.31 14.09 -3.26
C ILE A 22 6.51 13.25 -2.27
N ALA A 23 5.46 12.58 -2.74
CA ALA A 23 4.63 11.71 -1.92
C ALA A 23 5.41 10.53 -1.32
N ALA A 24 6.28 9.90 -2.11
CA ALA A 24 7.15 8.84 -1.61
C ALA A 24 8.14 9.33 -0.55
N ALA A 25 8.71 10.54 -0.71
CA ALA A 25 9.59 11.13 0.29
C ALA A 25 8.85 11.48 1.60
N LYS A 26 7.59 11.94 1.48
CA LYS A 26 6.70 12.33 2.59
C LYS A 26 5.71 11.23 2.98
N PHE A 27 6.07 9.97 2.74
CA PHE A 27 5.11 8.86 2.85
C PHE A 27 4.52 8.72 4.26
N HIS A 28 5.34 8.84 5.29
CA HIS A 28 4.88 8.81 6.69
C HIS A 28 3.80 9.87 6.97
N ASP A 29 4.00 11.10 6.50
CA ASP A 29 3.04 12.20 6.67
C ASP A 29 1.73 11.93 5.92
N ILE A 30 1.83 11.36 4.71
CA ILE A 30 0.68 11.02 3.88
C ILE A 30 -0.18 9.92 4.51
N VAL A 31 0.43 8.89 5.08
CA VAL A 31 -0.30 7.77 5.71
C VAL A 31 -1.08 8.21 6.95
N GLN A 32 -0.59 9.23 7.67
CA GLN A 32 -1.30 9.82 8.82
C GLN A 32 -2.34 10.87 8.40
N HIS A 33 -2.37 11.27 7.14
CA HIS A 33 -3.24 12.34 6.70
C HIS A 33 -4.71 11.88 6.61
N ARG A 34 -5.64 12.72 7.07
CA ARG A 34 -7.09 12.44 7.07
C ARG A 34 -7.68 12.06 5.70
N PHE A 35 -7.07 12.52 4.61
CA PHE A 35 -7.53 12.23 3.24
C PHE A 35 -6.78 11.07 2.57
N PHE A 36 -5.97 10.31 3.31
CA PHE A 36 -5.18 9.22 2.77
C PHE A 36 -5.99 8.23 1.93
N GLY A 37 -7.16 7.79 2.41
CA GLY A 37 -8.04 6.88 1.67
C GLY A 37 -8.68 7.47 0.40
N HIS A 38 -8.58 8.78 0.16
CA HIS A 38 -9.10 9.41 -1.07
C HIS A 38 -8.07 9.41 -2.21
N ILE A 39 -6.82 9.00 -1.94
CA ILE A 39 -5.82 8.85 -3.00
C ILE A 39 -6.30 7.76 -3.95
N PRO A 40 -6.40 8.01 -5.27
CA PRO A 40 -6.87 7.01 -6.22
C PRO A 40 -5.99 5.74 -6.23
N PRO A 41 -6.56 4.54 -6.45
CA PRO A 41 -5.83 3.27 -6.39
C PRO A 41 -4.56 3.24 -7.23
N ILE A 42 -4.63 3.76 -8.47
CA ILE A 42 -3.49 3.77 -9.39
C ILE A 42 -2.36 4.71 -8.93
N ILE A 43 -2.72 5.83 -8.29
CA ILE A 43 -1.76 6.80 -7.78
C ILE A 43 -1.07 6.22 -6.55
N PHE A 44 -1.84 5.63 -5.64
CA PHE A 44 -1.30 4.99 -4.45
C PHE A 44 -0.41 3.79 -4.79
N ALA A 45 -0.84 2.96 -5.74
CA ALA A 45 -0.03 1.85 -6.27
C ALA A 45 1.31 2.35 -6.83
N ASN A 46 1.30 3.45 -7.58
CA ASN A 46 2.53 4.04 -8.13
C ASN A 46 3.45 4.56 -7.04
N ILE A 47 2.92 5.27 -6.03
CA ILE A 47 3.70 5.75 -4.88
C ILE A 47 4.36 4.57 -4.17
N ILE A 48 3.58 3.54 -3.81
CA ILE A 48 4.11 2.33 -3.14
C ILE A 48 5.07 1.56 -4.06
N ALA A 49 4.97 1.62 -5.38
CA ALA A 49 5.88 0.87 -6.25
C ALA A 49 7.33 1.43 -6.24
N ARG A 50 7.53 2.68 -5.79
CA ARG A 50 8.80 3.39 -5.90
C ARG A 50 9.92 2.81 -5.05
N CYS A 51 11.15 2.88 -5.57
CA CYS A 51 12.37 2.43 -4.89
C CYS A 51 12.76 3.36 -3.73
N ASP A 52 12.53 4.65 -3.89
CA ASP A 52 12.82 5.72 -2.93
C ASP A 52 11.62 6.01 -2.00
N LEU A 53 10.72 5.03 -1.82
CA LEU A 53 9.66 5.12 -0.84
C LEU A 53 10.28 5.24 0.56
N ASN A 54 9.94 6.30 1.29
CA ASN A 54 10.46 6.56 2.63
C ASN A 54 9.79 5.63 3.65
N VAL A 55 10.36 4.43 3.82
CA VAL A 55 9.98 3.41 4.80
C VAL A 55 11.22 2.73 5.35
N GLU A 56 11.19 2.31 6.61
CA GLU A 56 12.30 1.61 7.26
C GLU A 56 12.37 0.12 6.86
N LYS A 57 11.20 -0.52 6.74
CA LYS A 57 11.06 -1.93 6.34
C LYS A 57 9.87 -2.09 5.39
N GLU A 58 9.85 -3.18 4.61
CA GLU A 58 8.76 -3.44 3.67
C GLU A 58 7.40 -3.61 4.38
N ILE A 59 7.40 -4.15 5.61
CA ILE A 59 6.19 -4.27 6.43
C ILE A 59 5.50 -2.91 6.68
N ASN A 60 6.24 -1.79 6.72
CA ASN A 60 5.63 -0.46 6.85
C ASN A 60 4.81 -0.07 5.60
N ALA A 61 5.26 -0.48 4.41
CA ALA A 61 4.50 -0.28 3.18
C ALA A 61 3.25 -1.17 3.16
N VAL A 62 3.34 -2.38 3.69
CA VAL A 62 2.19 -3.29 3.86
C VAL A 62 1.17 -2.71 4.82
N ASP A 63 1.58 -2.17 5.96
CA ASP A 63 0.67 -1.52 6.92
C ASP A 63 -0.10 -0.37 6.29
N ALA A 64 0.61 0.49 5.55
CA ALA A 64 0.00 1.58 4.81
C ALA A 64 -1.00 1.07 3.76
N ALA A 65 -0.67 -0.02 3.06
CA ALA A 65 -1.56 -0.66 2.10
C ALA A 65 -2.83 -1.20 2.76
N ILE A 66 -2.71 -1.89 3.90
CA ILE A 66 -3.85 -2.39 4.68
C ILE A 66 -4.75 -1.23 5.13
N ILE A 67 -4.17 -0.19 5.74
CA ILE A 67 -4.92 1.00 6.19
C ILE A 67 -5.66 1.66 5.03
N TRP A 68 -5.00 1.80 3.88
CA TRP A 68 -5.61 2.42 2.70
C TRP A 68 -6.75 1.57 2.12
N ILE A 69 -6.55 0.25 2.01
CA ILE A 69 -7.55 -0.70 1.47
C ILE A 69 -8.85 -0.68 2.27
N TRP A 70 -8.74 -0.60 3.60
CA TRP A 70 -9.92 -0.54 4.47
C TRP A 70 -10.66 0.81 4.46
N GLN A 71 -10.14 1.81 3.74
CA GLN A 71 -10.84 3.06 3.47
C GLN A 71 -11.51 3.10 2.09
N GLN A 72 -11.38 2.02 1.30
CA GLN A 72 -11.94 1.93 -0.06
C GLN A 72 -13.33 1.31 -0.07
N GLU A 73 -14.16 1.72 -1.03
CA GLU A 73 -15.48 1.12 -1.28
C GLU A 73 -15.39 -0.33 -1.79
N LYS A 74 -14.33 -0.65 -2.55
CA LYS A 74 -14.11 -1.98 -3.15
C LYS A 74 -12.76 -2.57 -2.73
N PRO A 75 -12.59 -2.97 -1.45
CA PRO A 75 -11.31 -3.43 -0.90
C PRO A 75 -10.69 -4.61 -1.68
N LEU A 76 -11.52 -5.56 -2.13
CA LEU A 76 -11.05 -6.78 -2.79
C LEU A 76 -10.49 -6.54 -4.20
N ILE A 77 -11.10 -5.64 -4.98
CA ILE A 77 -10.60 -5.31 -6.33
C ILE A 77 -9.29 -4.54 -6.23
N ASN A 78 -9.24 -3.58 -5.31
CA ASN A 78 -8.07 -2.73 -5.14
C ASN A 78 -6.91 -3.48 -4.49
N SER A 79 -7.16 -4.52 -3.68
CA SER A 79 -6.09 -5.25 -2.97
C SER A 79 -5.11 -5.90 -3.93
N ALA A 80 -5.58 -6.56 -4.99
CA ALA A 80 -4.70 -7.18 -5.98
C ALA A 80 -3.74 -6.15 -6.59
N LEU A 81 -4.25 -4.97 -6.99
CA LEU A 81 -3.44 -3.90 -7.54
C LEU A 81 -2.40 -3.39 -6.53
N ILE A 82 -2.82 -3.08 -5.30
CA ILE A 82 -1.93 -2.48 -4.29
C ILE A 82 -0.88 -3.49 -3.83
N PHE A 83 -1.29 -4.70 -3.45
CA PHE A 83 -0.38 -5.71 -2.92
C PHE A 83 0.58 -6.25 -3.99
N SER A 84 0.24 -6.19 -5.28
CA SER A 84 1.18 -6.48 -6.37
C SER A 84 2.40 -5.54 -6.43
N ARG A 85 2.36 -4.41 -5.72
CA ARG A 85 3.45 -3.42 -5.66
C ARG A 85 4.37 -3.59 -4.45
N ILE A 86 4.00 -4.47 -3.53
CA ILE A 86 4.82 -4.84 -2.37
C ILE A 86 5.94 -5.78 -2.84
N ARG A 87 7.15 -5.55 -2.33
CA ARG A 87 8.34 -6.35 -2.63
C ARG A 87 8.47 -7.43 -1.57
N SER A 88 7.69 -8.50 -1.71
CA SER A 88 7.64 -9.59 -0.73
C SER A 88 8.99 -10.27 -0.49
N ALA A 89 9.96 -10.13 -1.40
CA ALA A 89 11.34 -10.58 -1.15
C ALA A 89 11.99 -9.91 0.08
N PHE A 90 11.51 -8.73 0.49
CA PHE A 90 12.00 -7.96 1.65
C PHE A 90 11.15 -8.17 2.92
N LEU A 91 10.15 -9.06 2.87
CA LEU A 91 9.39 -9.49 4.04
C LEU A 91 10.01 -10.76 4.61
N SER A 92 10.08 -10.86 5.93
CA SER A 92 10.43 -12.11 6.62
C SER A 92 9.22 -13.02 6.78
N ASP A 93 9.45 -14.27 7.19
CA ASP A 93 8.37 -15.17 7.58
C ASP A 93 7.58 -14.63 8.78
N GLY A 94 8.27 -13.97 9.73
CA GLY A 94 7.65 -13.24 10.84
C GLY A 94 6.76 -12.08 10.38
N ASP A 95 7.16 -11.35 9.34
CA ASP A 95 6.34 -10.31 8.73
C ASP A 95 5.07 -10.91 8.08
N HIS A 96 5.20 -12.04 7.38
CA HIS A 96 4.05 -12.73 6.79
C HIS A 96 3.02 -13.16 7.84
N ASN A 97 3.48 -13.69 8.97
CA ASN A 97 2.61 -14.05 10.10
C ASN A 97 1.98 -12.79 10.73
N SER A 98 2.78 -11.72 10.90
CA SER A 98 2.30 -10.43 11.41
C SER A 98 1.20 -9.83 10.53
N ILE A 99 1.31 -9.95 9.20
CA ILE A 99 0.29 -9.49 8.24
C ILE A 99 -1.01 -10.27 8.43
N GLN A 100 -0.94 -11.60 8.59
CA GLN A 100 -2.14 -12.42 8.82
C GLN A 100 -2.84 -12.01 10.11
N GLU A 101 -2.10 -11.88 11.22
CA GLU A 101 -2.68 -11.45 12.49
C GLU A 101 -3.29 -10.05 12.41
N ARG A 102 -2.64 -9.10 11.72
CA ARG A 102 -3.18 -7.76 11.46
C ARG A 102 -4.50 -7.82 10.72
N LEU A 103 -4.59 -8.64 9.67
CA LEU A 103 -5.82 -8.80 8.89
C LEU A 103 -6.96 -9.41 9.72
N LYS A 104 -6.69 -10.35 10.62
CA LYS A 104 -7.70 -10.93 11.51
C LYS A 104 -8.35 -9.88 12.44
N THR A 105 -7.60 -8.83 12.82
CA THR A 105 -8.14 -7.74 13.66
C THR A 105 -9.13 -6.81 12.94
N LEU A 106 -9.28 -6.95 11.62
CA LEU A 106 -10.08 -6.06 10.79
C LEU A 106 -11.44 -6.65 10.43
N PRO A 107 -12.49 -5.81 10.27
CA PRO A 107 -13.80 -6.30 9.87
C PRO A 107 -13.72 -6.97 8.51
N ASN A 108 -14.21 -8.22 8.44
CA ASN A 108 -14.11 -9.11 7.26
C ASN A 108 -12.68 -9.41 6.78
N GLY A 109 -11.64 -9.12 7.58
CA GLY A 109 -10.25 -9.28 7.14
C GLY A 109 -9.83 -10.72 6.91
N GLU A 110 -10.40 -11.68 7.65
CA GLU A 110 -10.18 -13.12 7.42
C GLU A 110 -10.47 -13.54 5.98
N LYS A 111 -11.51 -12.97 5.36
CA LYS A 111 -11.87 -13.26 3.97
C LYS A 111 -10.85 -12.71 2.97
N MET A 112 -10.10 -11.67 3.35
CA MET A 112 -9.08 -11.05 2.50
C MET A 112 -7.69 -11.70 2.63
N ILE A 113 -7.43 -12.42 3.72
CA ILE A 113 -6.18 -13.15 3.96
C ILE A 113 -5.76 -14.00 2.75
N PRO A 114 -6.57 -14.93 2.22
CA PRO A 114 -6.12 -15.79 1.12
C PRO A 114 -5.73 -14.98 -0.13
N PHE A 115 -6.45 -13.91 -0.44
CA PHE A 115 -6.16 -13.05 -1.60
C PHE A 115 -4.85 -12.27 -1.43
N ILE A 116 -4.67 -11.64 -0.27
CA ILE A 116 -3.48 -10.83 0.02
C ILE A 116 -2.25 -11.73 0.10
N MET A 117 -2.33 -12.85 0.83
CA MET A 117 -1.18 -13.76 0.99
C MET A 117 -0.80 -14.41 -0.33
N THR A 118 -1.77 -14.84 -1.15
CA THR A 118 -1.49 -15.37 -2.50
C THR A 118 -0.84 -14.32 -3.40
N THR A 119 -1.27 -13.06 -3.31
CA THR A 119 -0.66 -11.97 -4.08
C THR A 119 0.79 -11.76 -3.63
N LEU A 120 1.06 -11.74 -2.32
CA LEU A 120 2.41 -11.55 -1.78
C LEU A 120 3.35 -12.72 -2.11
N THR A 121 2.85 -13.95 -2.21
CA THR A 121 3.69 -15.11 -2.60
C THR A 121 3.94 -15.19 -4.10
N SER A 122 3.22 -14.43 -4.92
CA SER A 122 3.38 -14.41 -6.38
C SER A 122 4.78 -13.94 -6.81
N THR A 123 5.20 -14.40 -7.98
CA THR A 123 6.49 -14.02 -8.59
C THR A 123 6.61 -12.52 -8.84
N PHE A 124 5.49 -11.83 -9.10
CA PHE A 124 5.46 -10.38 -9.30
C PHE A 124 5.92 -9.61 -8.06
N CYS A 125 5.57 -10.08 -6.86
CA CYS A 125 5.93 -9.45 -5.60
C CYS A 125 7.38 -9.79 -5.18
N ARG A 126 7.97 -10.87 -5.68
CA ARG A 126 9.37 -11.25 -5.42
C ARG A 126 10.39 -10.42 -6.20
N ARG A 127 9.93 -9.43 -6.98
CA ARG A 127 10.80 -8.57 -7.78
C ARG A 127 11.76 -7.76 -6.93
N CYS A 128 13.01 -7.67 -7.38
CA CYS A 128 14.07 -6.89 -6.76
C CYS A 128 14.57 -5.82 -7.73
N CYS A 129 14.96 -4.65 -7.19
CA CYS A 129 15.58 -3.60 -8.01
C CYS A 129 17.10 -3.79 -8.00
N THR A 130 17.70 -3.99 -9.17
CA THR A 130 19.15 -4.23 -9.33
C THR A 130 19.91 -3.01 -9.85
N ILE A 131 19.28 -1.82 -9.84
CA ILE A 131 19.91 -0.57 -10.28
C ILE A 131 21.05 -0.23 -9.32
N LYS A 132 22.27 -0.12 -9.86
CA LYS A 132 23.50 0.09 -9.07
C LYS A 132 23.42 1.34 -8.21
N GLU A 133 22.97 2.46 -8.77
CA GLU A 133 22.87 3.73 -8.05
C GLU A 133 21.88 3.67 -6.88
N HIS A 134 20.84 2.83 -6.96
CA HIS A 134 19.89 2.66 -5.86
C HIS A 134 20.48 1.81 -4.73
N ILE A 135 21.24 0.78 -5.10
CA ILE A 135 21.94 -0.10 -4.16
C ILE A 135 23.05 0.70 -3.44
N ASP A 136 23.86 1.45 -4.19
CA ASP A 136 24.96 2.26 -3.66
C ASP A 136 24.44 3.37 -2.72
N LYS A 137 23.23 3.90 -2.97
CA LYS A 137 22.54 4.85 -2.08
C LYS A 137 21.88 4.20 -0.87
N GLY A 138 21.92 2.88 -0.75
CA GLY A 138 21.32 2.15 0.37
C GLY A 138 19.79 2.26 0.42
N LEU A 139 19.10 2.36 -0.72
CA LEU A 139 17.63 2.37 -0.72
C LEU A 139 17.12 1.02 -0.18
N VAL A 140 16.36 1.06 0.92
CA VAL A 140 15.87 -0.10 1.70
C VAL A 140 15.27 -1.22 0.85
N ARG A 141 14.63 -0.84 -0.25
CA ARG A 141 13.85 -1.73 -1.11
C ARG A 141 14.63 -2.26 -2.31
N CYS A 142 15.91 -1.93 -2.43
CA CYS A 142 16.75 -2.25 -3.59
C CYS A 142 17.85 -3.24 -3.22
N GLY A 143 18.40 -3.91 -4.24
CA GLY A 143 19.31 -5.03 -4.09
C GLY A 143 18.60 -6.36 -3.94
N ILE A 144 19.39 -7.41 -3.77
CA ILE A 144 18.91 -8.74 -3.43
C ILE A 144 18.89 -8.84 -1.90
N PRO A 145 17.72 -8.99 -1.27
CA PRO A 145 17.65 -9.10 0.18
C PRO A 145 18.40 -10.36 0.63
N LYS A 146 19.10 -10.25 1.76
CA LYS A 146 19.67 -11.42 2.40
C LYS A 146 18.53 -12.28 2.95
N PRO A 147 18.62 -13.62 2.86
CA PRO A 147 17.62 -14.48 3.49
C PRO A 147 17.56 -14.15 4.98
N SER A 148 16.35 -13.82 5.44
CA SER A 148 16.08 -13.54 6.85
C SER A 148 15.34 -14.72 7.45
N ASN A 149 15.91 -15.33 8.49
CA ASN A 149 15.26 -16.40 9.25
C ASN A 149 14.42 -15.84 10.41
N ASP A 150 14.09 -14.54 10.38
CA ASP A 150 13.28 -13.91 11.42
C ASP A 150 11.84 -14.40 11.33
N THR A 151 11.45 -15.24 12.29
CA THR A 151 10.09 -15.77 12.44
C THR A 151 9.28 -15.02 13.50
N THR A 152 9.85 -13.99 14.13
CA THR A 152 9.21 -13.26 15.23
C THR A 152 8.02 -12.46 14.73
N ILE A 153 6.94 -12.46 15.52
CA ILE A 153 5.70 -11.74 15.21
C ILE A 153 5.75 -10.41 15.96
N ASP A 154 5.67 -9.28 15.24
CA ASP A 154 5.61 -7.95 15.85
C ASP A 154 4.17 -7.62 16.26
N LEU A 155 3.85 -7.98 17.50
CA LEU A 155 2.56 -7.72 18.14
C LEU A 155 2.45 -6.27 18.67
N HIS A 156 3.56 -5.54 18.85
CA HIS A 156 3.55 -4.19 19.42
C HIS A 156 2.97 -3.13 18.48
N LYS A 157 2.79 -3.47 17.20
CA LYS A 157 2.08 -2.65 16.21
C LYS A 157 0.62 -3.08 15.96
N LEU A 158 0.08 -4.00 16.76
CA LEU A 158 -1.35 -4.35 16.76
C LEU A 158 -2.11 -3.47 17.77
N PRO A 159 -3.36 -3.03 17.52
CA PRO A 159 -4.20 -3.22 16.34
C PRO A 159 -4.23 -1.98 15.43
N LEU A 160 -4.26 -2.19 14.10
CA LEU A 160 -4.49 -1.14 13.10
C LEU A 160 -5.86 -0.46 13.26
N SER A 161 -6.78 -1.09 14.01
CA SER A 161 -8.12 -0.59 14.35
C SER A 161 -8.12 0.83 14.93
N GLY A 162 -7.15 1.17 15.80
CA GLY A 162 -7.05 2.52 16.38
C GLY A 162 -6.78 3.62 15.34
N LYS A 163 -6.06 3.30 14.25
CA LYS A 163 -5.79 4.21 13.13
C LYS A 163 -6.95 4.27 12.12
N LEU A 164 -7.85 3.29 12.14
CA LEU A 164 -9.06 3.25 11.32
C LEU A 164 -10.24 4.01 11.95
N SER A 165 -10.08 4.48 13.20
CA SER A 165 -11.10 5.20 13.99
C SER A 165 -11.69 6.46 13.30
N ILE A 166 -11.02 7.01 12.28
CA ILE A 166 -11.55 8.18 11.55
C ILE A 166 -12.72 7.82 10.61
N LYS A 167 -13.00 6.53 10.34
CA LYS A 167 -14.04 6.14 9.36
C LYS A 167 -14.99 4.99 9.72
N GLN A 168 -15.05 4.52 10.97
CA GLN A 168 -16.20 3.67 11.36
C GLN A 168 -17.49 4.46 11.66
N CYS A 169 -17.41 5.77 11.88
CA CYS A 169 -18.60 6.59 12.19
C CYS A 169 -19.47 6.99 10.98
N MET A 170 -19.19 6.54 9.75
CA MET A 170 -20.01 6.94 8.60
C MET A 170 -20.39 5.81 7.63
N PHE A 171 -20.16 4.55 7.98
CA PHE A 171 -20.66 3.40 7.19
C PHE A 171 -21.73 2.58 7.89
N SER A 172 -22.03 2.84 9.17
CA SER A 172 -23.17 2.22 9.87
C SER A 172 -24.46 3.07 9.83
N SER A 173 -24.35 4.39 9.63
CA SER A 173 -25.50 5.31 9.81
C SER A 173 -26.12 5.88 8.53
N ILE A 174 -25.56 5.63 7.34
CA ILE A 174 -26.13 6.15 6.07
C ILE A 174 -27.03 5.11 5.37
N PHE A 175 -26.98 3.84 5.75
CA PHE A 175 -27.87 2.82 5.20
C PHE A 175 -29.31 2.83 5.78
N HIS A 176 -29.64 3.79 6.65
CA HIS A 176 -30.99 3.94 7.22
C HIS A 176 -31.71 5.27 6.91
N ILE A 177 -31.15 6.15 6.06
CA ILE A 177 -31.80 7.46 5.73
C ILE A 177 -32.05 7.66 4.21
N ILE A 178 -31.80 6.66 3.36
CA ILE A 178 -32.23 6.71 1.94
C ILE A 178 -33.10 5.49 1.61
N THR A 179 -34.16 5.33 2.40
CA THR A 179 -35.35 4.53 2.08
C THR A 179 -36.61 5.22 2.61
N PHE A 180 -36.64 6.56 2.53
CA PHE A 180 -37.82 7.36 2.87
C PHE A 180 -38.17 8.46 1.85
N PHE A 181 -37.48 8.52 0.72
CA PHE A 181 -37.87 9.34 -0.43
C PHE A 181 -37.59 8.59 -1.73
N LEU A 182 -38.42 7.59 -2.00
CA LEU A 182 -38.88 7.17 -3.32
C LEU A 182 -40.26 6.53 -3.15
#